data_AF-A0AAW1HTR4-F1
#
_entry.id   AF-A0AAW1HTR4-F1
#
_cell.length_a   1.000
_cell.length_b   1.000
_cell.length_c   1.000
_cell.angle_alpha   90.00
_cell.angle_beta   90.00
_cell.angle_gamma   90.00
#
_symmetry.space_group_name_H-M   'P 1'
#
loop_
_entity.id
_entity.type
_entity.pdbx_description
1 polymer ?
#
loop_
_entity_poly.entity_id
_entity_poly.type
_entity_poly.pdbx_seq_one_letter_code
_entity_poly.pdbx_strand_id
1 'polypeptide(L)' 'MEAITHACETMPRKKSHHRKRPTYWWTQEIADLRRECQRLRRAAQRHRNGNEAETIAIEHREAKRELRREESSSKAQERK' A
#
# COMPACT_ATOMS: atom_id res chain seq x y z
N MET A 1 -19.40 -28.95 25.52
CA MET A 1 -18.68 -27.72 25.09
C MET A 1 -17.22 -27.71 25.51
N GLU A 2 -16.82 -28.38 26.60
CA GLU A 2 -15.44 -28.37 27.14
C GLU A 2 -14.36 -28.86 26.17
N ALA A 3 -14.66 -29.87 25.33
CA ALA A 3 -13.69 -30.40 24.38
C ALA A 3 -13.21 -29.37 23.34
N ILE A 4 -14.09 -28.46 22.93
CA ILE A 4 -13.77 -27.40 21.96
C ILE A 4 -12.92 -26.31 22.63
N THR A 5 -13.23 -25.97 23.89
CA THR A 5 -12.47 -25.00 24.67
C THR A 5 -11.05 -25.48 24.91
N HIS A 6 -10.88 -26.74 25.31
CA HIS A 6 -9.57 -27.34 25.53
C HIS A 6 -8.74 -27.42 24.24
N ALA A 7 -9.36 -27.83 23.12
CA ALA A 7 -8.71 -27.82 21.82
C ALA A 7 -8.23 -26.40 21.43
N CYS A 8 -9.02 -25.36 21.72
CA CYS A 8 -8.64 -23.98 21.44
C CYS A 8 -7.47 -23.46 22.29
N GLU A 9 -7.33 -23.94 23.52
CA GLU A 9 -6.26 -23.53 24.44
C GLU A 9 -4.90 -24.15 24.10
N THR A 10 -4.91 -25.36 23.53
CA THR A 10 -3.69 -26.07 23.10
C THR A 10 -3.10 -25.56 21.78
N MET A 11 -3.85 -24.73 21.03
CA MET A 11 -3.35 -24.14 19.79
C MET A 11 -2.31 -23.04 20.06
N PRO A 12 -1.13 -23.07 19.38
CA PRO A 12 -0.12 -22.03 19.54
C PRO A 12 -0.67 -20.66 19.15
N ARG A 13 -0.81 -19.75 20.13
CA ARG A 13 -1.16 -18.36 19.84
C ARG A 13 0.05 -17.68 19.20
N LYS A 14 -0.12 -17.18 17.97
CA LYS A 14 0.89 -16.36 17.30
C LYS A 14 1.19 -15.15 18.19
N LYS A 15 2.38 -15.09 18.78
CA LYS A 15 2.82 -13.92 19.54
C LYS A 15 2.77 -12.72 18.59
N SER A 16 2.06 -11.66 19.00
CA SER A 16 2.08 -10.41 18.27
C SER A 16 3.53 -9.93 18.20
N HIS A 17 4.12 -9.95 17.00
CA HIS A 17 5.50 -9.50 16.79
C HIS A 17 5.58 -7.96 16.77
N HIS A 18 4.46 -7.28 16.96
CA HIS A 18 4.36 -5.84 16.88
C HIS A 18 4.55 -5.23 18.27
N ARG A 19 5.80 -4.91 18.61
CA ARG A 19 6.12 -3.96 19.69
C ARG A 19 5.68 -2.52 19.36
N LYS A 20 5.29 -2.26 18.11
CA LYS A 20 4.85 -0.94 17.65
C LYS A 20 3.33 -0.87 17.68
N ARG A 21 2.81 0.25 18.15
CA ARG A 21 1.39 0.58 18.04
C ARG A 21 0.98 0.47 16.56
N PRO A 22 -0.20 -0.09 16.25
CA PRO A 22 -0.74 0.01 14.91
C PRO A 22 -0.99 1.49 14.66
N THR A 23 -0.22 2.09 13.76
CA THR A 23 -0.46 3.47 13.39
C THR A 23 -0.88 3.64 11.95
N TYR A 24 -1.82 4.54 11.79
CA TYR A 24 -2.55 4.82 10.59
C TYR A 24 -1.79 5.87 9.78
N TRP A 25 -0.67 5.47 9.17
CA TRP A 25 0.10 6.29 8.20
C TRP A 25 -0.65 6.50 6.87
N TRP A 26 -1.91 6.08 6.78
CA TRP A 26 -2.69 6.17 5.56
C TRP A 26 -3.47 7.49 5.52
N THR A 27 -3.04 8.42 4.67
CA THR A 27 -3.69 9.72 4.49
C THR A 27 -4.59 9.74 3.25
N GLN A 28 -5.51 10.71 3.20
CA GLN A 28 -6.34 10.96 2.02
C GLN A 28 -5.48 11.27 0.78
N GLU A 29 -4.39 12.00 0.96
CA GLU A 29 -3.40 12.30 -0.08
C GLU A 29 -2.75 11.03 -0.64
N ILE A 30 -2.34 10.07 0.20
CA ILE A 30 -1.84 8.77 -0.26
C ILE A 30 -2.91 8.01 -1.05
N ALA A 31 -4.18 8.10 -0.64
CA ALA A 31 -5.28 7.47 -1.36
C ALA A 31 -5.48 8.08 -2.75
N ASP A 32 -5.36 9.40 -2.88
CA ASP A 32 -5.48 10.13 -4.14
C ASP A 32 -4.30 9.83 -5.08
N LEU A 33 -3.07 9.86 -4.56
CA LEU A 33 -1.87 9.47 -5.31
C LEU A 33 -1.94 8.02 -5.80
N ARG A 34 -2.48 7.10 -4.98
CA ARG A 34 -2.71 5.69 -5.39
C ARG A 34 -3.76 5.58 -6.49
N ARG A 35 -4.86 6.32 -6.39
CA ARG A 35 -5.89 6.35 -7.43
C ARG A 35 -5.29 6.82 -8.75
N GLU A 36 -4.52 7.90 -8.72
CA GLU A 36 -3.91 8.47 -9.92
C GLU A 36 -2.85 7.55 -10.53
N CYS A 37 -1.94 7.01 -9.71
CA CYS A 37 -0.95 6.04 -10.16
C CYS A 37 -1.64 4.80 -10.79
N GLN A 38 -2.74 4.32 -10.20
CA GLN A 38 -3.50 3.19 -10.73
C GLN A 38 -4.24 3.53 -12.02
N ARG A 39 -4.73 4.77 -12.19
CA ARG A 39 -5.33 5.27 -13.43
C ARG A 39 -4.30 5.27 -14.56
N LEU A 40 -3.13 5.89 -14.32
CA LEU A 40 -2.04 5.98 -15.28
C LEU A 40 -1.47 4.61 -15.64
N ARG A 41 -1.34 3.69 -14.67
CA ARG A 41 -0.93 2.30 -14.93
C ARG A 41 -1.88 1.61 -15.92
N ARG A 42 -3.19 1.77 -15.73
CA ARG A 42 -4.20 1.19 -16.64
C ARG A 42 -4.15 1.84 -18.01
N ALA A 43 -3.93 3.15 -18.09
CA ALA A 43 -3.74 3.84 -19.36
C ALA A 43 -2.50 3.32 -20.10
N ALA A 44 -1.35 3.24 -19.42
CA ALA A 44 -0.10 2.72 -20.00
C ALA A 44 -0.25 1.29 -20.51
N GLN A 45 -0.97 0.45 -19.76
CA GLN A 45 -1.23 -0.94 -20.17
C GLN A 45 -2.15 -1.03 -21.40
N ARG A 46 -3.17 -0.17 -21.51
CA ARG A 46 -4.11 -0.16 -22.64
C ARG A 46 -3.51 0.44 -23.90
N HIS A 47 -2.71 1.49 -23.77
CA HIS A 47 -2.12 2.23 -24.88
C HIS A 47 -0.67 1.84 -25.18
N ARG A 48 -0.21 0.66 -24.72
CA ARG A 48 1.19 0.23 -24.79
C ARG A 48 1.79 0.25 -26.21
N ASN A 49 0.96 0.08 -27.24
CA ASN A 49 1.38 0.02 -28.64
C ASN A 49 1.00 1.29 -29.42
N GLY A 50 0.48 2.33 -28.75
CA GLY A 50 0.12 3.60 -29.36
C GLY A 50 1.26 4.61 -29.32
N ASN A 51 1.13 5.69 -30.09
CA ASN A 51 2.12 6.78 -30.13
C ASN A 51 2.28 7.48 -28.77
N GLU A 52 1.27 7.40 -27.90
CA GLU A 52 1.27 7.99 -26.55
C GLU A 52 1.78 7.03 -25.46
N ALA A 53 2.24 5.83 -25.83
CA ALA A 53 2.68 4.84 -24.85
C ALA A 53 3.82 5.36 -23.94
N GLU A 54 4.75 6.12 -24.53
CA GLU A 54 5.91 6.65 -23.82
C GLU A 54 5.54 7.80 -22.88
N THR A 55 4.68 8.72 -23.32
CA THR A 55 4.21 9.83 -22.48
C THR A 55 3.44 9.32 -21.26
N ILE A 56 2.50 8.40 -21.46
CA ILE A 56 1.71 7.80 -20.37
C ILE A 56 2.61 6.97 -19.43
N ALA A 57 3.65 6.32 -19.95
CA ALA A 57 4.61 5.59 -19.13
C ALA A 57 5.47 6.52 -18.26
N ILE A 58 5.87 7.69 -18.79
CA ILE A 58 6.59 8.73 -18.05
C ILE A 58 5.70 9.27 -16.93
N GLU A 59 4.46 9.66 -17.24
CA GLU A 59 3.50 10.15 -16.24
C GLU A 59 3.27 9.13 -15.12
N HIS A 60 3.06 7.86 -15.46
CA HIS A 60 2.91 6.80 -14.46
C HIS A 60 4.16 6.65 -13.58
N ARG A 61 5.36 6.80 -14.15
CA ARG A 61 6.62 6.71 -13.41
C ARG A 61 6.77 7.87 -12.42
N GLU A 62 6.35 9.07 -12.81
CA GLU A 62 6.36 10.26 -11.96
C GLU A 62 5.35 10.14 -10.81
N ALA A 63 4.09 9.81 -11.11
CA ALA A 63 3.05 9.58 -10.11
C ALA A 63 3.45 8.48 -9.10
N LYS A 64 4.11 7.41 -9.58
CA LYS A 64 4.64 6.35 -8.70
C LYS A 64 5.78 6.85 -7.81
N ARG A 65 6.64 7.75 -8.30
CA ARG A 65 7.72 8.33 -7.50
C ARG A 65 7.15 9.22 -6.40
N GLU A 66 6.16 10.03 -6.71
CA GLU A 66 5.46 10.88 -5.75
C GLU A 66 4.77 10.06 -4.66
N LEU A 67 3.99 9.04 -5.05
CA LEU A 67 3.39 8.11 -4.09
C LEU A 67 4.43 7.50 -3.13
N ARG A 68 5.58 7.06 -3.66
CA ARG A 68 6.64 6.49 -2.80
C ARG A 68 7.25 7.50 -1.84
N ARG A 69 7.38 8.76 -2.25
CA ARG A 69 7.84 9.83 -1.36
C ARG A 69 6.85 10.01 -0.23
N GLU A 70 5.56 10.13 -0.54
CA GLU A 70 4.53 10.37 0.47
C GLU A 70 4.36 9.20 1.43
N GLU A 71 4.36 7.96 0.92
CA GLU A 71 4.37 6.77 1.77
C GLU A 71 5.61 6.71 2.68
N SER A 72 6.76 7.20 2.22
CA SER A 72 7.99 7.22 3.02
C SER A 72 7.96 8.33 4.07
N SER A 73 7.51 9.53 3.69
CA SER A 73 7.35 10.69 4.58
C SER A 73 6.35 10.39 5.69
N SER A 74 5.17 9.86 5.35
CA SER A 74 4.15 9.52 6.33
C SER A 74 4.61 8.43 7.30
N LYS A 75 5.28 7.37 6.80
CA LYS A 75 5.89 6.35 7.66
C LYS A 75 7.06 6.88 8.49
N ALA A 76 7.76 7.92 8.05
CA ALA A 76 8.86 8.54 8.79
C ALA A 76 8.36 9.48 9.89
N GLN A 77 7.33 10.28 9.61
CA GLN A 77 6.59 11.05 10.61
C GLN A 77 6.08 10.13 11.73
N GLU A 78 5.61 8.95 11.35
CA GLU A 78 5.11 7.94 12.28
C GLU A 78 6.18 7.27 13.15
N ARG A 79 7.47 7.35 12.77
CA ARG A 79 8.56 6.75 13.56
C ARG A 79 9.15 7.69 14.60
N LYS A 80 8.79 8.98 14.57
CA LYS A 80 9.24 9.99 15.55
C LYS A 80 8.32 10.00 16.76
#